data_AF-A0A8S2VMT6-F1
#
_entry.id   AF-A0A8S2VMT6-F1
#
_cell.length_a   1.000
_cell.length_b   1.000
_cell.length_c   1.000
_cell.angle_alpha   90.00
_cell.angle_beta   90.00
_cell.angle_gamma   90.00
#
_symmetry.space_group_name_H-M   'P 1'
#
loop_
_entity.id
_entity.type
_entity.pdbx_description
1 polymer ?
#
loop_
_entity_poly.entity_id
_entity_poly.type
_entity_poly.pdbx_seq_one_letter_code
_entity_poly.pdbx_strand_id
1 'polypeptide(L)'
;VYVRLLLMRNADPCARDRDGYTPAHYAVEKDDVEMLKALTVRFHATIKAIPDSEVNSTHERCRKALTICENRGMTAFMLACFKQAINCARYIRGIQMDDADRWDIHGDISLHYAVGRNDMDMTVFLITECNANVNGGDEKRPSPLDIATFNNHSELKEFLLKNNAKSRCVIKRIIHKRKDVQQDIEAKLEGLTIAEGPSTHIPTRTIMSSLSLETDSPEPKKKKSTSQLTDLVNRVEEFKKMNDYDNVLDCYSQMINIYIENADDDTPHPDLVKTYNNIAMVYHRRQNYNMALSYYTKALECALKSSNHSGLPSYYGNIGLIHAIQNNDEAALENFEKALAIQCSDPQQNQPEIDRLKKFIDSIRGKVQ
;
A
#
# COMPACT_ATOMS: atom_id res chain seq x y z
N VAL A 1 33.13 6.78 -21.57
CA VAL A 1 34.07 7.85 -22.03
C VAL A 1 33.36 9.19 -22.20
N TYR A 2 32.31 9.29 -23.03
CA TYR A 2 31.55 10.53 -23.24
C TYR A 2 31.02 11.17 -21.94
N VAL A 3 30.44 10.37 -21.02
CA VAL A 3 29.95 10.87 -19.72
C VAL A 3 31.07 11.57 -18.94
N ARG A 4 32.26 10.97 -18.85
CA ARG A 4 33.41 11.58 -18.15
C ARG A 4 33.84 12.90 -18.80
N LEU A 5 33.78 12.99 -20.13
CA LEU A 5 34.11 14.20 -20.88
C LEU A 5 33.08 15.31 -20.70
N LEU A 6 31.79 14.97 -20.66
CA LEU A 6 30.70 15.91 -20.34
C LEU A 6 30.82 16.44 -18.91
N LEU A 7 31.11 15.56 -17.94
CA LEU A 7 31.38 15.98 -16.58
C LEU A 7 32.59 16.94 -16.57
N MET A 8 33.71 16.62 -17.23
CA MET A 8 34.86 17.54 -17.34
C MET A 8 34.50 18.93 -17.88
N ARG A 9 33.43 19.04 -18.68
CA ARG A 9 32.88 20.29 -19.21
C ARG A 9 31.78 20.92 -18.34
N ASN A 10 31.69 20.56 -17.07
CA ASN A 10 30.71 21.06 -16.08
C ASN A 10 29.23 20.73 -16.39
N ALA A 11 28.96 19.61 -17.08
CA ALA A 11 27.60 19.08 -17.11
C ALA A 11 27.12 18.72 -15.70
N ASP A 12 25.87 19.05 -15.38
CA ASP A 12 25.27 18.78 -14.07
C ASP A 12 24.83 17.29 -13.97
N PRO A 13 25.48 16.48 -13.12
CA PRO A 13 25.10 15.08 -12.89
C PRO A 13 23.78 14.92 -12.10
N CYS A 14 23.28 16.00 -11.49
CA CYS A 14 22.05 16.03 -10.71
C CYS A 14 20.82 16.48 -11.51
N ALA A 15 20.99 16.80 -12.80
CA ALA A 15 19.91 17.22 -13.66
C ALA A 15 18.78 16.17 -13.68
N ARG A 16 17.54 16.62 -13.50
CA ARG A 16 16.33 15.80 -13.47
C ARG A 16 15.53 15.97 -14.75
N ASP A 17 14.96 14.88 -15.25
CA ASP A 17 13.94 14.94 -16.29
C ASP A 17 12.54 15.24 -15.70
N ARG A 18 11.51 15.17 -16.55
CA ARG A 18 10.11 15.44 -16.17
C ARG A 18 9.56 14.46 -15.13
N ASP A 19 10.16 13.28 -15.00
CA ASP A 19 9.78 12.24 -14.05
C ASP A 19 10.65 12.24 -12.79
N GLY A 20 11.60 13.18 -12.71
CA GLY A 20 12.54 13.31 -11.60
C GLY A 20 13.72 12.34 -11.68
N TYR A 21 13.95 11.65 -12.80
CA TYR A 21 15.08 10.75 -12.98
C TYR A 21 16.36 11.54 -13.27
N THR A 22 17.44 11.13 -12.60
CA THR A 22 18.80 11.65 -12.83
C THR A 22 19.61 10.70 -13.71
N PRO A 23 20.73 11.13 -14.33
CA PRO A 23 21.64 10.23 -15.01
C PRO A 23 22.07 9.00 -14.18
N ALA A 24 22.12 9.13 -12.85
CA ALA A 24 22.42 8.00 -11.96
C ALA A 24 21.29 6.95 -11.94
N HIS A 25 20.03 7.37 -11.99
CA HIS A 25 18.90 6.43 -12.08
C HIS A 25 18.92 5.64 -13.39
N TYR A 26 19.27 6.30 -14.51
CA TYR A 26 19.44 5.63 -15.80
C TYR A 26 20.62 4.65 -15.81
N ALA A 27 21.72 4.99 -15.13
CA ALA A 27 22.84 4.07 -14.95
C ALA A 27 22.41 2.81 -14.15
N VAL A 28 21.66 3.00 -13.07
CA VAL A 28 21.11 1.91 -12.25
C VAL A 28 20.13 1.06 -13.06
N GLU A 29 19.25 1.66 -13.87
CA GLU A 29 18.31 0.92 -14.71
C GLU A 29 19.00 -0.02 -15.71
N LYS A 30 20.21 0.32 -16.14
CA LYS A 30 21.03 -0.49 -17.05
C LYS A 30 22.04 -1.40 -16.33
N ASP A 31 22.07 -1.38 -15.00
CA ASP A 31 23.12 -1.96 -14.15
C ASP A 31 24.55 -1.54 -14.58
N ASP A 32 24.70 -0.32 -15.12
CA ASP A 32 26.01 0.20 -15.56
C ASP A 32 26.77 0.82 -14.39
N VAL A 33 27.50 -0.04 -13.67
CA VAL A 33 28.31 0.37 -12.52
C VAL A 33 29.42 1.33 -12.91
N GLU A 34 30.00 1.24 -14.10
CA GLU A 34 31.09 2.13 -14.51
C GLU A 34 30.57 3.53 -14.83
N MET A 35 29.36 3.64 -15.37
CA MET A 35 28.66 4.92 -15.50
C MET A 35 28.25 5.46 -14.13
N LEU A 36 27.70 4.61 -13.25
CA LEU A 36 27.34 5.02 -11.89
C LEU A 36 28.56 5.50 -11.10
N LYS A 37 29.69 4.78 -11.18
CA LYS A 37 31.00 5.20 -10.67
C LYS A 37 31.45 6.49 -11.32
N ALA A 38 31.38 6.65 -12.64
CA ALA A 38 31.82 7.89 -13.28
C ALA A 38 31.02 9.11 -12.80
N LEU A 39 29.72 8.94 -12.57
CA LEU A 39 28.83 9.97 -12.05
C LEU A 39 29.11 10.30 -10.57
N THR A 40 29.57 9.34 -9.77
CA THR A 40 29.81 9.47 -8.31
C THR A 40 31.30 9.72 -7.94
N VAL A 41 32.26 9.29 -8.76
CA VAL A 41 33.72 9.44 -8.55
C VAL A 41 34.15 10.89 -8.61
N ARG A 42 33.50 11.71 -9.45
CA ARG A 42 33.78 13.16 -9.46
C ARG A 42 33.36 13.85 -8.17
N PHE A 43 32.50 13.22 -7.38
CA PHE A 43 32.16 13.70 -6.05
C PHE A 43 33.08 13.15 -4.95
N HIS A 44 33.56 11.90 -5.07
CA HIS A 44 34.53 11.31 -4.13
C HIS A 44 35.95 11.89 -4.25
N ALA A 45 36.42 12.24 -5.45
CA ALA A 45 37.73 12.88 -5.65
C ALA A 45 37.79 14.29 -5.01
N THR A 46 36.65 14.98 -4.97
CA THR A 46 36.48 16.23 -4.23
C THR A 46 36.45 16.00 -2.71
N ILE A 47 35.81 14.94 -2.20
CA ILE A 47 35.71 14.67 -0.75
C ILE A 47 37.09 14.53 -0.05
N LYS A 48 38.11 13.97 -0.71
CA LYS A 48 39.46 13.82 -0.12
C LYS A 48 40.32 15.07 -0.16
N ALA A 49 39.96 16.08 -0.95
CA ALA A 49 40.79 17.26 -1.20
C ALA A 49 40.23 18.55 -0.58
N ILE A 50 39.10 18.46 0.14
CA ILE A 50 38.31 19.61 0.59
C ILE A 50 38.25 19.62 2.13
N PRO A 51 38.34 20.80 2.80
CA PRO A 51 38.19 20.91 4.25
C PRO A 51 36.82 20.41 4.74
N ASP A 52 36.77 19.87 5.96
CA ASP A 52 35.58 19.22 6.58
C ASP A 52 34.26 20.02 6.48
N SER A 53 34.30 21.35 6.33
CA SER A 53 33.11 22.20 6.18
C SER A 53 32.40 22.07 4.82
N GLU A 54 33.12 21.78 3.73
CA GLU A 54 32.55 21.63 2.38
C GLU A 54 32.28 20.16 2.01
N VAL A 55 32.83 19.22 2.78
CA VAL A 55 32.55 17.77 2.70
C VAL A 55 31.06 17.51 2.86
N ASN A 56 30.38 18.23 3.77
CA ASN A 56 28.92 18.13 3.95
C ASN A 56 28.14 18.56 2.71
N SER A 57 28.55 19.64 2.02
CA SER A 57 27.86 20.14 0.83
C SER A 57 27.96 19.18 -0.36
N THR A 58 29.09 18.46 -0.45
CA THR A 58 29.38 17.53 -1.55
C THR A 58 28.75 16.16 -1.31
N HIS A 59 28.74 15.66 -0.07
CA HIS A 59 27.91 14.52 0.34
C HIS A 59 26.43 14.80 0.14
N GLU A 60 25.97 16.00 0.46
CA GLU A 60 24.59 16.42 0.25
C GLU A 60 24.21 16.47 -1.23
N ARG A 61 25.11 16.89 -2.12
CA ARG A 61 24.88 16.82 -3.57
C ARG A 61 24.83 15.39 -4.10
N CYS A 62 25.72 14.49 -3.64
CA CYS A 62 25.64 13.05 -3.96
C CYS A 62 24.31 12.45 -3.50
N ARG A 63 23.91 12.82 -2.27
CA ARG A 63 22.64 12.42 -1.66
C ARG A 63 21.51 12.87 -2.54
N LYS A 64 21.46 14.16 -2.91
CA LYS A 64 20.45 14.74 -3.79
C LYS A 64 20.37 14.07 -5.16
N ALA A 65 21.51 13.69 -5.75
CA ALA A 65 21.58 13.01 -7.04
C ALA A 65 21.01 11.58 -7.03
N LEU A 66 21.17 10.88 -5.90
CA LEU A 66 20.71 9.49 -5.68
C LEU A 66 19.37 9.42 -4.94
N THR A 67 18.85 10.54 -4.44
CA THR A 67 17.58 10.59 -3.71
C THR A 67 16.39 10.99 -4.59
N ILE A 68 15.36 10.15 -4.44
CA ILE A 68 13.93 10.35 -4.69
C ILE A 68 13.59 10.79 -6.12
N CYS A 69 13.04 9.87 -6.92
CA CYS A 69 12.18 10.25 -8.03
C CYS A 69 10.85 10.76 -7.49
N GLU A 70 10.50 12.01 -7.82
CA GLU A 70 9.37 12.74 -7.23
C GLU A 70 8.03 12.06 -7.50
N ASN A 71 7.90 11.35 -8.63
CA ASN A 71 6.65 10.69 -9.03
C ASN A 71 6.35 9.38 -8.28
N ARG A 72 7.31 8.77 -7.57
CA ARG A 72 7.11 7.50 -6.84
C ARG A 72 7.73 7.44 -5.45
N GLY A 73 8.48 8.45 -5.02
CA GLY A 73 9.18 8.39 -3.74
C GLY A 73 10.36 7.39 -3.72
N MET A 74 10.68 6.73 -4.84
CA MET A 74 11.70 5.68 -4.87
C MET A 74 13.11 6.29 -4.89
N THR A 75 14.04 5.69 -4.15
CA THR A 75 15.46 6.02 -4.21
C THR A 75 16.14 5.30 -5.38
N ALA A 76 17.33 5.76 -5.78
CA ALA A 76 18.16 5.02 -6.73
C ALA A 76 18.48 3.59 -6.23
N PHE A 77 18.56 3.40 -4.91
CA PHE A 77 18.74 2.09 -4.29
C PHE A 77 17.51 1.19 -4.47
N MET A 78 16.30 1.69 -4.20
CA MET A 78 15.05 0.94 -4.46
C MET A 78 14.88 0.63 -5.94
N LEU A 79 15.26 1.56 -6.82
CA LEU A 79 15.24 1.32 -8.27
C LEU A 79 16.19 0.19 -8.65
N ALA A 80 17.37 0.10 -8.02
CA ALA A 80 18.30 -1.00 -8.23
C ALA A 80 17.67 -2.34 -7.84
N CYS A 81 16.98 -2.41 -6.70
CA CYS A 81 16.25 -3.60 -6.27
C CYS A 81 15.11 -3.97 -7.24
N PHE A 82 14.33 -2.98 -7.71
CA PHE A 82 13.25 -3.22 -8.67
C PHE A 82 13.74 -3.67 -10.06
N LYS A 83 14.92 -3.20 -10.47
CA LYS A 83 15.55 -3.52 -11.76
C LYS A 83 16.51 -4.71 -11.68
N GLN A 84 16.68 -5.34 -10.50
CA GLN A 84 17.60 -6.47 -10.27
C GLN A 84 19.08 -6.11 -10.54
N ALA A 85 19.45 -4.85 -10.30
CA ALA A 85 20.78 -4.29 -10.56
C ALA A 85 21.69 -4.46 -9.33
N ILE A 86 22.11 -5.70 -9.04
CA ILE A 86 22.87 -6.03 -7.82
C ILE A 86 24.25 -5.36 -7.75
N ASN A 87 24.91 -5.17 -8.90
CA ASN A 87 26.23 -4.56 -8.93
C ASN A 87 26.14 -3.07 -8.59
N CYS A 88 25.12 -2.39 -9.12
CA CYS A 88 24.80 -1.02 -8.72
C CYS A 88 24.37 -0.92 -7.25
N ALA A 89 23.55 -1.85 -6.75
CA ALA A 89 23.13 -1.87 -5.35
C ALA A 89 24.31 -2.03 -4.39
N ARG A 90 25.25 -2.95 -4.68
CA ARG A 90 26.51 -3.10 -3.93
C ARG A 90 27.37 -1.86 -3.97
N TYR A 91 27.46 -1.19 -5.13
CA TYR A 91 28.19 0.05 -5.23
C TYR A 91 27.57 1.17 -4.37
N ILE A 92 26.24 1.34 -4.41
CA ILE A 92 25.49 2.32 -3.61
C ILE A 92 25.66 2.05 -2.11
N ARG A 93 25.65 0.78 -1.70
CA ARG A 93 25.96 0.35 -0.33
C ARG A 93 27.39 0.70 0.08
N GLY A 94 28.36 0.46 -0.81
CA GLY A 94 29.77 0.77 -0.56
C GLY A 94 30.06 2.26 -0.33
N ILE A 95 29.24 3.15 -0.90
CA ILE A 95 29.28 4.59 -0.64
C ILE A 95 28.34 5.04 0.51
N GLN A 96 27.77 4.10 1.27
CA GLN A 96 26.88 4.33 2.42
C GLN A 96 25.67 5.24 2.12
N MET A 97 25.12 5.11 0.91
CA MET A 97 23.95 5.89 0.48
C MET A 97 22.68 5.04 0.35
N ASP A 98 22.75 3.80 0.82
CA ASP A 98 21.60 2.91 0.92
C ASP A 98 20.76 3.23 2.15
N ASP A 99 19.45 3.14 1.98
CA ASP A 99 18.48 3.09 3.06
C ASP A 99 17.47 2.02 2.68
N ALA A 100 17.76 0.79 3.13
CA ALA A 100 16.99 -0.39 2.74
C ALA A 100 15.57 -0.39 3.34
N ASP A 101 15.37 0.32 4.45
CA ASP A 101 14.12 0.34 5.22
C ASP A 101 13.28 1.59 5.00
N ARG A 102 13.77 2.53 4.18
CA ARG A 102 12.99 3.68 3.72
C ARG A 102 11.72 3.21 3.02
N TRP A 103 10.63 3.95 3.22
CA TRP A 103 9.37 3.70 2.51
C TRP A 103 9.25 4.62 1.30
N ASP A 104 8.71 4.08 0.23
CA ASP A 104 8.23 4.86 -0.91
C ASP A 104 6.83 5.46 -0.64
N ILE A 105 6.19 6.04 -1.65
CA ILE A 105 4.82 6.60 -1.51
C ILE A 105 3.75 5.53 -1.26
N HIS A 106 4.06 4.25 -1.51
CA HIS A 106 3.14 3.13 -1.35
C HIS A 106 3.28 2.44 0.01
N GLY A 107 4.37 2.70 0.74
CA GLY A 107 4.71 2.07 2.00
C GLY A 107 5.65 0.87 1.86
N ASP A 108 6.23 0.66 0.68
CA ASP A 108 7.09 -0.48 0.37
C ASP A 108 8.58 -0.14 0.60
N ILE A 109 9.30 -1.07 1.23
CA ILE A 109 10.77 -1.06 1.34
C ILE A 109 11.47 -1.77 0.17
N SER A 110 12.78 -1.58 0.02
CA SER A 110 13.63 -2.24 -0.99
C SER A 110 13.46 -3.76 -1.05
N LEU A 111 13.20 -4.40 0.11
CA LEU A 111 12.97 -5.84 0.20
C LEU A 111 11.68 -6.31 -0.50
N HIS A 112 10.59 -5.51 -0.49
CA HIS A 112 9.37 -5.87 -1.23
C HIS A 112 9.63 -5.94 -2.73
N TYR A 113 10.47 -5.03 -3.24
CA TYR A 113 10.84 -5.00 -4.65
C TYR A 113 11.67 -6.21 -5.08
N ALA A 114 12.70 -6.57 -4.31
CA ALA A 114 13.53 -7.75 -4.60
C ALA A 114 12.70 -9.04 -4.56
N VAL A 115 11.87 -9.20 -3.52
CA VAL A 115 11.03 -10.39 -3.35
C VAL A 115 9.93 -10.47 -4.42
N GLY A 116 9.31 -9.35 -4.79
CA GLY A 116 8.31 -9.28 -5.85
C GLY A 116 8.84 -9.66 -7.23
N ARG A 117 10.15 -9.48 -7.47
CA ARG A 117 10.83 -9.87 -8.72
C ARG A 117 11.38 -11.30 -8.72
N ASN A 118 11.24 -12.03 -7.61
CA ASN A 118 11.89 -13.33 -7.41
C ASN A 118 13.43 -13.27 -7.44
N ASP A 119 14.02 -12.15 -7.00
CA ASP A 119 15.47 -11.96 -7.01
C ASP A 119 16.08 -12.44 -5.69
N MET A 120 16.59 -13.68 -5.69
CA MET A 120 17.20 -14.30 -4.53
C MET A 120 18.50 -13.61 -4.13
N ASP A 121 19.38 -13.31 -5.08
CA ASP A 121 20.69 -12.71 -4.81
C ASP A 121 20.55 -11.32 -4.20
N MET A 122 19.63 -10.51 -4.72
CA MET A 122 19.31 -9.20 -4.15
C MET A 122 18.66 -9.33 -2.77
N THR A 123 17.80 -10.33 -2.57
CA THR A 123 17.15 -10.56 -1.26
C THR A 123 18.18 -10.94 -0.20
N VAL A 124 19.11 -11.84 -0.52
CA VAL A 124 20.24 -12.20 0.35
C VAL A 124 21.06 -10.96 0.66
N PHE A 125 21.48 -10.20 -0.36
CA PHE A 125 22.24 -8.97 -0.20
C PHE A 125 21.55 -7.96 0.74
N LEU A 126 20.24 -7.76 0.59
CA LEU A 126 19.48 -6.82 1.41
C LEU A 126 19.42 -7.27 2.88
N ILE A 127 19.21 -8.55 3.15
CA ILE A 127 19.07 -9.07 4.52
C ILE A 127 20.44 -9.18 5.22
N THR A 128 21.48 -9.67 4.53
CA THR A 128 22.78 -9.96 5.15
C THR A 128 23.75 -8.78 5.12
N GLU A 129 23.82 -8.04 4.00
CA GLU A 129 24.80 -6.96 3.82
C GLU A 129 24.21 -5.57 4.13
N CYS A 130 22.92 -5.37 3.84
CA CYS A 130 22.22 -4.10 4.12
C CYS A 130 21.44 -4.12 5.44
N ASN A 131 21.34 -5.28 6.09
CA ASN A 131 20.66 -5.46 7.37
C ASN A 131 19.19 -4.97 7.35
N ALA A 132 18.53 -5.13 6.20
CA ALA A 132 17.15 -4.71 5.97
C ALA A 132 16.18 -5.40 6.92
N ASN A 133 15.20 -4.66 7.41
CA ASN A 133 14.12 -5.21 8.21
C ASN A 133 13.30 -6.18 7.36
N VAL A 134 13.42 -7.47 7.67
CA VAL A 134 12.69 -8.57 7.01
C VAL A 134 11.17 -8.38 7.07
N ASN A 135 10.71 -7.63 8.08
CA ASN A 135 9.33 -7.25 8.28
C ASN A 135 9.12 -5.75 8.08
N GLY A 136 9.94 -5.05 7.29
CA GLY A 136 9.81 -3.61 7.08
C GLY A 136 8.61 -3.24 6.20
N GLY A 137 8.31 -1.95 6.11
CA GLY A 137 7.18 -1.39 5.34
C GLY A 137 5.92 -1.13 6.16
N ASP A 138 4.89 -0.62 5.50
CA ASP A 138 3.58 -0.31 6.11
C ASP A 138 2.92 -1.57 6.69
N GLU A 139 2.46 -1.48 7.93
CA GLU A 139 1.78 -2.57 8.65
C GLU A 139 0.45 -2.98 8.00
N LYS A 140 -0.14 -2.09 7.18
CA LYS A 140 -1.36 -2.36 6.42
C LYS A 140 -1.11 -3.02 5.06
N ARG A 141 0.15 -3.13 4.63
CA ARG A 141 0.55 -3.73 3.36
C ARG A 141 0.99 -5.20 3.53
N PRO A 142 0.95 -6.02 2.47
CA PRO A 142 1.52 -7.35 2.49
C PRO A 142 3.00 -7.30 2.87
N SER A 143 3.44 -8.14 3.81
CA SER A 143 4.86 -8.24 4.15
C SER A 143 5.67 -8.85 3.01
N PRO A 144 7.01 -8.75 3.02
CA PRO A 144 7.84 -9.45 2.05
C PRO A 144 7.55 -10.96 2.00
N LEU A 145 7.26 -11.59 3.14
CA LEU A 145 6.84 -12.99 3.21
C LEU A 145 5.49 -13.24 2.53
N ASP A 146 4.54 -12.30 2.66
CA ASP A 146 3.24 -12.39 2.02
C ASP A 146 3.38 -12.31 0.50
N ILE A 147 4.25 -11.43 -0.01
CA ILE A 147 4.55 -11.29 -1.44
C ILE A 147 5.18 -12.57 -1.99
N ALA A 148 6.20 -13.12 -1.30
CA ALA A 148 6.82 -14.38 -1.70
C ALA A 148 5.81 -15.53 -1.76
N THR A 149 4.90 -15.58 -0.77
CA THR A 149 3.85 -16.60 -0.70
C THR A 149 2.80 -16.43 -1.80
N PHE A 150 2.35 -15.20 -2.07
CA PHE A 150 1.36 -14.90 -3.10
C PHE A 150 1.86 -15.24 -4.51
N ASN A 151 3.13 -14.97 -4.79
CA ASN A 151 3.75 -15.23 -6.08
C ASN A 151 4.33 -16.65 -6.23
N ASN A 152 4.15 -17.53 -5.24
CA ASN A 152 4.71 -18.89 -5.20
C ASN A 152 6.25 -18.95 -5.30
N HIS A 153 6.96 -17.99 -4.71
CA HIS A 153 8.42 -17.98 -4.64
C HIS A 153 8.92 -18.87 -3.48
N SER A 154 8.90 -20.19 -3.67
CA SER A 154 9.17 -21.17 -2.61
C SER A 154 10.53 -21.01 -1.93
N GLU A 155 11.59 -20.80 -2.71
CA GLU A 155 12.96 -20.64 -2.18
C GLU A 155 13.10 -19.35 -1.36
N LEU A 156 12.58 -18.23 -1.86
CA LEU A 156 12.55 -16.96 -1.15
C LEU A 156 11.71 -17.05 0.13
N LYS A 157 10.56 -17.72 0.07
CA LYS A 157 9.70 -17.94 1.24
C LYS A 157 10.48 -18.68 2.34
N GLU A 158 11.16 -19.76 2.00
CA GLU A 158 11.97 -20.51 2.98
C GLU A 158 13.10 -19.65 3.54
N PHE A 159 13.79 -18.89 2.70
CA PHE A 159 14.85 -17.98 3.13
C PHE A 159 14.34 -16.87 4.06
N LEU A 160 13.19 -16.27 3.76
CA LEU A 160 12.56 -15.25 4.59
C LEU A 160 12.14 -15.83 5.95
N LEU A 161 11.54 -17.02 5.96
CA LEU A 161 11.16 -17.71 7.20
C LEU A 161 12.37 -18.00 8.09
N LYS A 162 13.50 -18.44 7.50
CA LYS A 162 14.77 -18.63 8.23
C LYS A 162 15.29 -17.34 8.86
N ASN A 163 14.95 -16.18 8.29
CA ASN A 163 15.32 -14.86 8.80
C ASN A 163 14.22 -14.20 9.65
N ASN A 164 13.34 -14.99 10.29
CA ASN A 164 12.27 -14.51 11.18
C ASN A 164 11.24 -13.58 10.49
N ALA A 165 10.98 -13.78 9.20
CA ALA A 165 9.89 -13.10 8.52
C ALA A 165 8.53 -13.50 9.11
N LYS A 166 7.66 -12.51 9.28
CA LYS A 166 6.30 -12.65 9.77
C LYS A 166 5.34 -12.25 8.66
N SER A 167 4.32 -13.07 8.49
CA SER A 167 3.18 -12.75 7.62
C SER A 167 2.36 -11.66 8.32
N ARG A 168 2.06 -10.56 7.62
CA ARG A 168 1.26 -9.45 8.16
C ARG A 168 -0.17 -9.54 7.68
N CYS A 169 -0.37 -10.04 6.48
CA CYS A 169 -1.68 -10.16 5.87
C CYS A 169 -2.28 -11.55 6.06
N VAL A 170 -3.61 -11.51 6.18
CA VAL A 170 -4.59 -12.58 6.04
C VAL A 170 -4.50 -13.19 4.63
N ILE A 171 -3.40 -13.91 4.30
CA ILE A 171 -3.31 -14.70 3.06
C ILE A 171 -4.46 -15.72 3.00
N LYS A 172 -5.15 -16.00 4.11
CA LYS A 172 -6.41 -16.75 4.15
C LYS A 172 -7.45 -16.27 3.12
N ARG A 173 -7.58 -14.97 2.83
CA ARG A 173 -8.58 -14.48 1.85
C ARG A 173 -8.20 -14.71 0.38
N ILE A 174 -6.91 -14.83 0.08
CA ILE A 174 -6.44 -15.11 -1.28
C ILE A 174 -6.25 -16.62 -1.48
N ILE A 175 -5.78 -17.35 -0.45
CA ILE A 175 -5.67 -18.81 -0.43
C ILE A 175 -7.05 -19.48 -0.50
N HIS A 176 -8.11 -18.90 0.09
CA HIS A 176 -9.48 -19.44 -0.05
C HIS A 176 -9.99 -19.49 -1.51
N LYS A 177 -9.39 -18.72 -2.44
CA LYS A 177 -9.72 -18.80 -3.87
C LYS A 177 -9.02 -19.93 -4.62
N ARG A 178 -8.05 -20.61 -4.00
CA ARG A 178 -7.33 -21.77 -4.57
C ARG A 178 -7.40 -22.96 -3.60
N LYS A 179 -8.56 -23.64 -3.58
CA LYS A 179 -8.81 -24.84 -2.75
C LYS A 179 -7.76 -25.95 -2.98
N ASP A 180 -7.16 -25.98 -4.16
CA ASP A 180 -6.10 -26.87 -4.60
C ASP A 180 -4.76 -26.67 -3.86
N VAL A 181 -4.44 -25.43 -3.46
CA VAL A 181 -3.15 -25.10 -2.83
C VAL A 181 -3.21 -25.23 -1.30
N GLN A 182 -4.42 -25.20 -0.71
CA GLN A 182 -4.60 -25.19 0.74
C GLN A 182 -4.26 -26.55 1.40
N GLN A 183 -4.59 -27.67 0.79
CA GLN A 183 -4.27 -29.00 1.34
C GLN A 183 -2.75 -29.30 1.35
N ASP A 184 -2.03 -28.87 0.31
CA ASP A 184 -0.59 -29.10 0.19
C ASP A 184 0.26 -28.26 1.17
N ILE A 185 -0.23 -27.08 1.56
CA ILE A 185 0.46 -26.19 2.49
C ILE A 185 0.22 -26.62 3.94
N GLU A 186 -1.01 -27.01 4.30
CA GLU A 186 -1.34 -27.49 5.65
C GLU A 186 -0.61 -28.81 5.96
N ALA A 187 -0.55 -29.74 5.00
CA ALA A 187 0.19 -31.01 5.15
C ALA A 187 1.72 -30.83 5.29
N LYS A 188 2.31 -29.80 4.67
CA LYS A 188 3.76 -29.52 4.76
C LYS A 188 4.16 -28.73 6.00
N LEU A 189 3.26 -27.90 6.55
CA LEU A 189 3.50 -27.16 7.78
C LEU A 189 3.46 -28.07 9.01
N GLU A 190 2.57 -29.07 9.04
CA GLU A 190 2.50 -30.03 10.15
C GLU A 190 3.72 -30.98 10.18
N GLY A 191 4.30 -31.30 9.02
CA GLY A 191 5.49 -32.16 8.91
C GLY A 191 6.81 -31.51 9.35
N LEU A 192 6.90 -30.17 9.36
CA LEU A 192 8.12 -29.44 9.75
C LEU A 192 8.21 -29.17 11.26
N THR A 193 7.11 -29.31 12.00
CA THR A 193 7.07 -29.15 13.46
C THR A 193 7.45 -30.40 14.26
N ILE A 194 7.76 -31.53 13.61
CA ILE A 194 8.18 -32.78 14.27
C ILE A 194 9.55 -33.21 13.75
N ALA A 195 10.57 -32.40 14.02
CA ALA A 195 11.96 -32.79 13.81
C ALA A 195 12.85 -32.24 14.94
N GLU A 196 12.46 -32.48 16.18
CA GLU A 196 13.42 -32.53 17.30
C GLU A 196 13.16 -33.78 18.14
N GLY A 197 14.15 -34.66 18.19
CA GLY A 197 14.28 -35.69 19.22
C GLY A 197 15.76 -36.02 19.40
N PRO A 198 16.17 -36.74 20.47
CA PRO A 198 15.44 -37.13 21.67
C PRO A 198 16.11 -36.69 23.00
N SER A 199 15.36 -36.78 24.10
CA SER A 199 15.83 -37.02 25.48
C SER A 199 16.62 -35.91 26.21
N THR A 200 15.95 -35.19 27.12
CA THR A 200 16.19 -35.38 28.57
C THR A 200 14.88 -35.19 29.34
N HIS A 201 14.58 -36.14 30.23
CA HIS A 201 13.43 -36.16 31.13
C HIS A 201 13.48 -34.97 32.12
N ILE A 202 12.49 -34.07 32.06
CA ILE A 202 12.08 -33.25 33.21
C ILE A 202 10.54 -33.26 33.27
N PRO A 203 9.90 -33.52 34.43
CA PRO A 203 8.46 -33.77 34.49
C PRO A 203 7.65 -32.48 34.34
N THR A 204 6.67 -32.52 33.43
CA THR A 204 5.67 -31.48 33.06
C THR A 204 4.64 -31.16 34.17
N ARG A 205 5.04 -31.10 35.44
CA ARG A 205 4.11 -30.81 36.55
C ARG A 205 4.31 -29.47 37.27
N THR A 206 5.33 -28.69 36.90
CA THR A 206 5.66 -27.42 37.60
C THR A 206 5.25 -26.16 36.83
N ILE A 207 4.86 -26.27 35.55
CA ILE A 207 4.42 -25.09 34.76
C ILE A 207 2.89 -24.88 34.85
N MET A 208 2.12 -25.85 35.36
CA MET A 208 0.67 -25.71 35.65
C MET A 208 0.38 -25.22 37.09
N SER A 209 1.22 -24.33 37.64
CA SER A 209 1.01 -23.74 38.97
C SER A 209 1.22 -22.22 39.02
N SER A 210 1.57 -21.56 37.92
CA SER A 210 1.85 -20.11 37.86
C SER A 210 0.94 -19.31 36.93
N LEU A 211 -0.13 -19.90 36.39
CA LEU A 211 -1.26 -19.14 35.86
C LEU A 211 -2.52 -19.54 36.64
N SER A 212 -2.71 -18.87 37.77
CA SER A 212 -3.98 -18.87 38.48
C SER A 212 -5.08 -18.37 37.55
N LEU A 213 -6.21 -19.09 37.61
CA LEU A 213 -7.49 -18.71 37.04
C LEU A 213 -7.85 -17.26 37.41
N GLU A 214 -7.86 -16.36 36.43
CA GLU A 214 -8.99 -15.44 36.30
C GLU A 214 -10.03 -16.19 35.47
N THR A 215 -11.09 -16.62 36.15
CA THR A 215 -12.31 -17.12 35.55
C THR A 215 -13.04 -15.97 34.86
N ASP A 216 -12.63 -15.60 33.64
CA ASP A 216 -13.50 -14.87 32.73
C ASP A 216 -14.11 -15.87 31.75
N SER A 217 -15.39 -16.14 31.98
CA SER A 217 -16.27 -16.72 30.97
C SER A 217 -16.07 -15.94 29.67
N PRO A 218 -15.98 -16.56 28.48
CA PRO A 218 -15.84 -15.81 27.24
C PRO A 218 -17.09 -14.94 27.06
N GLU A 219 -17.01 -13.66 27.42
CA GLU A 219 -18.00 -12.69 26.98
C GLU A 219 -18.06 -12.78 25.45
N PRO A 220 -19.26 -12.84 24.86
CA PRO A 220 -19.39 -13.10 23.43
C PRO A 220 -18.67 -12.00 22.66
N LYS A 221 -17.61 -12.35 21.91
CA LYS A 221 -16.79 -11.43 21.08
C LYS A 221 -17.63 -10.47 20.22
N LYS A 222 -18.83 -10.92 19.80
CA LYS A 222 -19.84 -10.16 19.05
C LYS A 222 -20.46 -8.98 19.84
N LYS A 223 -20.49 -9.06 21.18
CA LYS A 223 -21.02 -8.02 22.08
C LYS A 223 -19.97 -6.93 22.37
N LYS A 224 -18.69 -7.29 22.34
CA LYS A 224 -17.56 -6.34 22.46
C LYS A 224 -17.39 -5.50 21.18
N SER A 225 -17.51 -6.11 20.00
CA SER A 225 -17.43 -5.39 18.72
C SER A 225 -18.61 -4.44 18.48
N THR A 226 -19.80 -4.77 18.97
CA THR A 226 -21.00 -3.90 18.88
C THR A 226 -20.91 -2.68 19.81
N SER A 227 -20.37 -2.82 21.01
CA SER A 227 -20.06 -1.69 21.90
C SER A 227 -19.01 -0.76 21.27
N GLN A 228 -17.91 -1.31 20.74
CA GLN A 228 -16.85 -0.53 20.09
C GLN A 228 -17.35 0.26 18.87
N LEU A 229 -18.22 -0.33 18.04
CA LEU A 229 -18.82 0.37 16.90
C LEU A 229 -19.70 1.53 17.35
N THR A 230 -20.46 1.36 18.44
CA THR A 230 -21.32 2.42 18.98
C THR A 230 -20.50 3.61 19.45
N ASP A 231 -19.38 3.36 20.15
CA ASP A 231 -18.46 4.41 20.60
C ASP A 231 -17.82 5.15 19.43
N LEU A 232 -17.40 4.44 18.38
CA LEU A 232 -16.84 5.04 17.17
C LEU A 232 -17.86 5.92 16.43
N VAL A 233 -19.12 5.49 16.36
CA VAL A 233 -20.20 6.30 15.74
C VAL A 233 -20.41 7.60 16.51
N ASN A 234 -20.44 7.55 17.85
CA ASN A 234 -20.57 8.75 18.68
C ASN A 234 -19.40 9.72 18.48
N ARG A 235 -18.17 9.20 18.45
CA ARG A 235 -16.96 10.01 18.17
C ARG A 235 -17.00 10.64 16.79
N VAL A 236 -17.47 9.92 15.77
CA VAL A 236 -17.64 10.47 14.41
C VAL A 236 -18.60 11.66 14.42
N GLU A 237 -19.73 11.57 15.14
CA GLU A 237 -20.68 12.68 15.24
C GLU A 237 -20.09 13.89 15.97
N GLU A 238 -19.33 13.65 17.04
CA GLU A 238 -18.62 14.70 17.78
C GLU A 238 -17.58 15.40 16.90
N PHE A 239 -16.69 14.65 16.25
CA PHE A 239 -15.66 15.22 15.37
C PHE A 239 -16.26 15.93 14.15
N LYS A 240 -17.39 15.44 13.62
CA LYS A 240 -18.14 16.16 12.56
C LYS A 240 -18.64 17.53 13.01
N LYS A 241 -19.12 17.67 14.26
CA LYS A 241 -19.53 18.97 14.82
C LYS A 241 -18.34 19.91 14.97
N MET A 242 -17.16 19.36 15.28
CA MET A 242 -15.91 20.12 15.38
C MET A 242 -15.25 20.43 14.02
N ASN A 243 -15.82 19.94 12.91
CA ASN A 243 -15.18 19.94 11.58
C ASN A 243 -13.80 19.27 11.54
N ASP A 244 -13.52 18.37 12.48
CA ASP A 244 -12.28 17.61 12.55
C ASP A 244 -12.38 16.38 11.63
N TYR A 245 -12.15 16.62 10.34
CA TYR A 245 -12.29 15.59 9.33
C TYR A 245 -11.18 14.53 9.36
N ASP A 246 -10.02 14.80 9.97
CA ASP A 246 -8.94 13.81 10.08
C ASP A 246 -9.30 12.73 11.11
N ASN A 247 -9.80 13.13 12.27
CA ASN A 247 -10.27 12.20 13.29
C ASN A 247 -11.54 11.45 12.84
N VAL A 248 -12.39 12.06 12.01
CA VAL A 248 -13.51 11.36 11.36
C VAL A 248 -13.00 10.25 10.44
N LEU A 249 -11.96 10.50 9.63
CA LEU A 249 -11.39 9.50 8.73
C LEU A 249 -10.72 8.36 9.49
N ASP A 250 -10.06 8.66 10.62
CA ASP A 250 -9.47 7.64 11.48
C ASP A 250 -10.55 6.74 12.09
N CYS A 251 -11.60 7.33 12.66
CA CYS A 251 -12.73 6.58 13.21
C CYS A 251 -13.39 5.69 12.14
N TYR A 252 -13.61 6.20 10.93
CA TYR A 252 -14.14 5.40 9.83
C TYR A 252 -13.21 4.26 9.41
N SER A 253 -11.89 4.48 9.46
CA SER A 253 -10.91 3.42 9.18
C SER A 253 -10.98 2.30 10.22
N GLN A 254 -11.15 2.66 11.50
CA GLN A 254 -11.35 1.69 12.58
C GLN A 254 -12.68 0.93 12.40
N MET A 255 -13.78 1.62 12.06
CA MET A 255 -15.07 0.98 11.79
C MET A 255 -14.99 -0.01 10.63
N ILE A 256 -14.30 0.34 9.53
CA ILE A 256 -14.07 -0.56 8.40
C ILE A 256 -13.37 -1.84 8.85
N ASN A 257 -12.33 -1.73 9.66
CA ASN A 257 -11.61 -2.91 10.16
C ASN A 257 -12.55 -3.82 10.96
N ILE A 258 -13.37 -3.25 11.85
CA ILE A 258 -14.35 -4.03 12.64
C ILE A 258 -15.39 -4.69 11.72
N TYR A 259 -15.93 -3.98 10.73
CA TYR A 259 -16.88 -4.57 9.77
C TYR A 259 -16.24 -5.70 8.95
N ILE A 260 -14.98 -5.54 8.57
CA ILE A 260 -14.22 -6.53 7.81
C ILE A 260 -13.87 -7.75 8.67
N GLU A 261 -13.58 -7.57 9.95
CA GLU A 261 -13.27 -8.65 10.91
C GLU A 261 -14.49 -9.49 11.27
N ASN A 262 -15.68 -8.88 11.30
CA ASN A 262 -16.94 -9.54 11.66
C ASN A 262 -17.78 -9.98 10.46
N ALA A 263 -17.25 -9.92 9.23
CA ALA A 263 -17.96 -10.36 8.04
C ALA A 263 -17.99 -11.89 7.97
N ASP A 264 -19.17 -12.48 8.18
CA ASP A 264 -19.39 -13.93 8.23
C ASP A 264 -19.47 -14.57 6.81
N ASP A 265 -19.66 -13.78 5.72
CA ASP A 265 -19.84 -14.25 4.33
C ASP A 265 -19.19 -13.33 3.25
N ASP A 266 -19.22 -13.74 1.97
CA ASP A 266 -18.84 -12.93 0.78
C ASP A 266 -19.75 -11.71 0.53
N THR A 267 -20.76 -11.51 1.38
CA THR A 267 -21.67 -10.36 1.33
C THR A 267 -21.15 -9.22 2.20
N PRO A 268 -20.83 -8.04 1.64
CA PRO A 268 -20.37 -6.90 2.42
C PRO A 268 -21.41 -6.48 3.46
N HIS A 269 -20.98 -6.17 4.69
CA HIS A 269 -21.86 -5.63 5.72
C HIS A 269 -22.53 -4.32 5.21
N PRO A 270 -23.86 -4.13 5.35
CA PRO A 270 -24.53 -2.94 4.83
C PRO A 270 -23.94 -1.61 5.30
N ASP A 271 -23.45 -1.56 6.55
CA ASP A 271 -22.83 -0.36 7.10
C ASP A 271 -21.39 -0.12 6.62
N LEU A 272 -20.73 -1.14 6.06
CA LEU A 272 -19.43 -0.96 5.38
C LEU A 272 -19.59 -0.06 4.14
N VAL A 273 -20.64 -0.31 3.36
CA VAL A 273 -20.98 0.48 2.17
C VAL A 273 -21.21 1.95 2.54
N LYS A 274 -22.02 2.21 3.58
CA LYS A 274 -22.28 3.56 4.08
C LYS A 274 -21.01 4.23 4.59
N THR A 275 -20.14 3.47 5.26
CA THR A 275 -18.87 4.00 5.78
C THR A 275 -17.95 4.45 4.65
N TYR A 276 -17.80 3.67 3.59
CA TYR A 276 -17.04 4.09 2.40
C TYR A 276 -17.63 5.35 1.74
N ASN A 277 -18.96 5.42 1.61
CA ASN A 277 -19.63 6.60 1.08
C ASN A 277 -19.35 7.85 1.94
N ASN A 278 -19.40 7.71 3.27
CA ASN A 278 -19.11 8.82 4.17
C ASN A 278 -17.65 9.30 4.07
N ILE A 279 -16.69 8.39 3.93
CA ILE A 279 -15.29 8.74 3.67
C ILE A 279 -15.16 9.51 2.35
N ALA A 280 -15.81 9.02 1.29
CA ALA A 280 -15.79 9.67 -0.02
C ALA A 280 -16.36 11.10 0.05
N MET A 281 -17.45 11.31 0.82
CA MET A 281 -17.99 12.65 1.06
C MET A 281 -17.02 13.57 1.80
N VAL A 282 -16.25 13.05 2.76
CA VAL A 282 -15.22 13.84 3.47
C VAL A 282 -14.13 14.29 2.49
N TYR A 283 -13.62 13.37 1.65
CA TYR A 283 -12.63 13.72 0.64
C TYR A 283 -13.19 14.67 -0.44
N HIS A 284 -14.46 14.51 -0.83
CA HIS A 284 -15.14 15.44 -1.73
C HIS A 284 -15.22 16.85 -1.15
N ARG A 285 -15.57 17.00 0.14
CA ARG A 285 -15.57 18.30 0.83
C ARG A 285 -14.17 18.93 0.88
N ARG A 286 -13.13 18.10 0.97
CA ARG A 286 -11.72 18.52 0.90
C ARG A 286 -11.23 18.76 -0.54
N GLN A 287 -12.09 18.67 -1.54
CA GLN A 287 -11.75 18.77 -2.98
C GLN A 287 -10.70 17.74 -3.43
N ASN A 288 -10.48 16.68 -2.66
CA ASN A 288 -9.63 15.56 -3.05
C ASN A 288 -10.48 14.56 -3.85
N TYR A 289 -10.75 14.93 -5.10
CA TYR A 289 -11.64 14.20 -5.99
C TYR A 289 -11.15 12.79 -6.33
N ASN A 290 -9.82 12.59 -6.41
CA ASN A 290 -9.23 11.28 -6.70
C ASN A 290 -9.51 10.28 -5.56
N MET A 291 -9.31 10.70 -4.30
CA MET A 291 -9.64 9.85 -3.15
C MET A 291 -11.15 9.65 -3.02
N ALA A 292 -11.95 10.69 -3.25
CA ALA A 292 -13.40 10.58 -3.23
C ALA A 292 -13.91 9.54 -4.25
N LEU A 293 -13.41 9.58 -5.50
CA LEU A 293 -13.72 8.56 -6.52
C LEU A 293 -13.35 7.17 -6.05
N SER A 294 -12.13 6.96 -5.55
CA SER A 294 -11.68 5.65 -5.07
C SER A 294 -12.63 5.05 -4.02
N TYR A 295 -13.10 5.85 -3.07
CA TYR A 295 -14.01 5.39 -2.03
C TYR A 295 -15.47 5.23 -2.51
N TYR A 296 -15.96 6.09 -3.41
CA TYR A 296 -17.27 5.88 -4.03
C TYR A 296 -17.30 4.61 -4.88
N THR A 297 -16.22 4.31 -5.63
CA THR A 297 -16.10 3.06 -6.39
C THR A 297 -16.10 1.83 -5.46
N LYS A 298 -15.37 1.89 -4.33
CA LYS A 298 -15.42 0.81 -3.31
C LYS A 298 -16.83 0.62 -2.74
N ALA A 299 -17.55 1.70 -2.44
CA ALA A 299 -18.93 1.62 -1.98
C ALA A 299 -19.83 0.98 -3.05
N LEU A 300 -19.67 1.38 -4.32
CA LEU A 300 -20.43 0.83 -5.44
C LEU A 300 -20.18 -0.66 -5.63
N GLU A 301 -18.91 -1.10 -5.64
CA GLU A 301 -18.54 -2.51 -5.77
C GLU A 301 -19.11 -3.37 -4.63
N CYS A 302 -19.09 -2.85 -3.39
CA CYS A 302 -19.68 -3.54 -2.26
C CYS A 302 -21.21 -3.60 -2.37
N ALA A 303 -21.85 -2.51 -2.77
CA ALA A 303 -23.30 -2.45 -2.94
C ALA A 303 -23.79 -3.41 -4.04
N LEU A 304 -23.06 -3.54 -5.14
CA LEU A 304 -23.38 -4.47 -6.23
C LEU A 304 -23.28 -5.94 -5.83
N LYS A 305 -22.40 -6.27 -4.88
CA LYS A 305 -22.28 -7.63 -4.31
C LYS A 305 -23.33 -7.94 -3.25
N SER A 306 -23.91 -6.90 -2.65
CA SER A 306 -24.99 -7.06 -1.68
C SER A 306 -26.33 -7.17 -2.38
N SER A 307 -27.29 -7.88 -1.79
CA SER A 307 -28.69 -7.89 -2.22
C SER A 307 -29.40 -6.55 -1.97
N ASN A 308 -28.72 -5.56 -1.38
CA ASN A 308 -29.27 -4.26 -1.07
C ASN A 308 -28.82 -3.20 -2.11
N HIS A 309 -29.69 -2.96 -3.08
CA HIS A 309 -29.44 -2.02 -4.18
C HIS A 309 -29.88 -0.58 -3.88
N SER A 310 -30.41 -0.29 -2.69
CA SER A 310 -31.02 1.01 -2.36
C SER A 310 -30.08 2.22 -2.47
N GLY A 311 -28.77 2.02 -2.27
CA GLY A 311 -27.78 3.09 -2.34
C GLY A 311 -27.14 3.32 -3.71
N LEU A 312 -27.37 2.43 -4.69
CA LEU A 312 -26.67 2.47 -5.98
C LEU A 312 -26.84 3.80 -6.74
N PRO A 313 -28.04 4.40 -6.83
CA PRO A 313 -28.22 5.67 -7.53
C PRO A 313 -27.36 6.79 -6.98
N SER A 314 -27.24 6.87 -5.64
CA SER A 314 -26.46 7.91 -4.97
C SER A 314 -24.97 7.77 -5.25
N TYR A 315 -24.44 6.54 -5.31
CA TYR A 315 -23.03 6.31 -5.62
C TYR A 315 -22.71 6.67 -7.07
N TYR A 316 -23.53 6.23 -8.03
CA TYR A 316 -23.39 6.62 -9.43
C TYR A 316 -23.52 8.13 -9.61
N GLY A 317 -24.51 8.77 -8.97
CA GLY A 317 -24.68 10.23 -9.04
C GLY A 317 -23.50 11.01 -8.48
N ASN A 318 -22.92 10.58 -7.36
CA ASN A 318 -21.76 11.23 -6.76
C ASN A 318 -20.49 11.06 -7.61
N ILE A 319 -20.30 9.88 -8.23
CA ILE A 319 -19.20 9.65 -9.19
C ILE A 319 -19.39 10.55 -10.42
N GLY A 320 -20.61 10.62 -10.95
CA GLY A 320 -20.96 11.49 -12.08
C GLY A 320 -20.69 12.97 -11.78
N LEU A 321 -21.02 13.42 -10.57
CA LEU A 321 -20.74 14.79 -10.13
C LEU A 321 -19.24 15.10 -10.10
N ILE A 322 -18.42 14.17 -9.60
CA ILE A 322 -16.97 14.38 -9.59
C ILE A 322 -16.42 14.44 -11.02
N HIS A 323 -16.85 13.55 -11.91
CA HIS A 323 -16.43 13.60 -13.30
C HIS A 323 -16.85 14.90 -14.00
N ALA A 324 -18.05 15.41 -13.70
CA ALA A 324 -18.49 16.71 -14.20
C ALA A 324 -17.61 17.87 -13.70
N ILE A 325 -17.18 17.84 -12.43
CA ILE A 325 -16.24 18.82 -11.86
C ILE A 325 -14.87 18.73 -12.55
N GLN A 326 -14.45 17.52 -12.94
CA GLN A 326 -13.20 17.26 -13.66
C GLN A 326 -13.29 17.54 -15.17
N ASN A 327 -14.43 18.05 -15.68
CA ASN A 327 -14.73 18.24 -17.10
C ASN A 327 -14.64 16.94 -17.93
N ASN A 328 -14.85 15.78 -17.30
CA ASN A 328 -15.01 14.51 -17.98
C ASN A 328 -16.50 14.26 -18.21
N ASP A 329 -17.05 14.98 -19.17
CA ASP A 329 -18.49 15.02 -19.45
C ASP A 329 -19.04 13.65 -19.93
N GLU A 330 -18.24 12.88 -20.67
CA GLU A 330 -18.62 11.53 -21.11
C GLU A 330 -18.82 10.57 -19.91
N ALA A 331 -17.82 10.50 -19.03
CA ALA A 331 -17.92 9.65 -17.83
C ALA A 331 -19.01 10.15 -16.86
N ALA A 332 -19.22 11.47 -16.78
CA ALA A 332 -20.29 12.04 -15.98
C ALA A 332 -21.67 11.61 -16.49
N LEU A 333 -21.92 11.71 -17.80
CA LEU A 333 -23.16 11.28 -18.44
C LEU A 333 -23.42 9.79 -18.21
N GLU A 334 -22.42 8.94 -18.45
CA GLU A 334 -22.55 7.49 -18.26
C GLU A 334 -23.02 7.14 -16.84
N ASN A 335 -22.42 7.77 -15.83
CA ASN A 335 -22.77 7.54 -14.43
C ASN A 335 -24.16 8.10 -14.08
N PHE A 336 -24.52 9.30 -14.55
CA PHE A 336 -25.87 9.85 -14.32
C PHE A 336 -26.97 9.01 -14.99
N GLU A 337 -26.72 8.50 -16.20
CA GLU A 337 -27.67 7.63 -16.91
C GLU A 337 -27.85 6.30 -16.19
N LYS A 338 -26.77 5.70 -15.65
CA LYS A 338 -26.85 4.51 -14.79
C LYS A 338 -27.66 4.76 -13.52
N ALA A 339 -27.44 5.89 -12.85
CA ALA A 339 -28.23 6.29 -11.67
C ALA A 339 -29.72 6.43 -12.01
N LEU A 340 -30.01 7.10 -13.13
CA LEU A 340 -31.37 7.34 -13.60
C LEU A 340 -32.09 6.05 -14.00
N ALA A 341 -31.40 5.13 -14.69
CA ALA A 341 -31.96 3.85 -15.07
C ALA A 341 -32.42 3.03 -13.85
N ILE A 342 -31.64 3.05 -12.77
CA ILE A 342 -31.99 2.36 -11.51
C ILE A 342 -33.18 3.06 -10.84
N GLN A 343 -33.19 4.39 -10.73
CA GLN A 343 -34.32 5.10 -10.10
C GLN A 343 -35.63 4.99 -10.89
N CYS A 344 -35.58 4.95 -12.22
CA CYS A 344 -36.76 4.75 -13.06
C CYS A 344 -37.35 3.33 -12.94
N SER A 345 -36.63 2.37 -12.34
CA SER A 345 -37.15 1.02 -12.12
C SER A 345 -38.11 0.92 -10.92
N ASP A 346 -38.09 1.90 -10.00
CA ASP A 346 -39.05 2.04 -8.91
C ASP A 346 -39.49 3.52 -8.74
N PRO A 347 -40.40 4.03 -9.59
CA PRO A 347 -40.72 5.46 -9.70
C PRO A 347 -41.39 6.07 -8.47
N GLN A 348 -41.97 5.24 -7.58
CA GLN A 348 -42.81 5.73 -6.48
C GLN A 348 -42.02 6.31 -5.30
N GLN A 349 -40.69 6.11 -5.23
CA GLN A 349 -39.90 6.55 -4.07
C GLN A 349 -39.05 7.82 -4.30
N ASN A 350 -38.69 8.22 -5.52
CA ASN A 350 -37.58 9.18 -5.73
C ASN A 350 -37.76 10.24 -6.85
N GLN A 351 -38.98 10.71 -7.11
CA GLN A 351 -39.24 11.70 -8.17
C GLN A 351 -38.34 12.97 -8.14
N PRO A 352 -38.03 13.57 -6.98
CA PRO A 352 -37.15 14.75 -6.93
C PRO A 352 -35.70 14.47 -7.33
N GLU A 353 -35.19 13.27 -7.07
CA GLU A 353 -33.82 12.89 -7.44
C GLU A 353 -33.72 12.59 -8.93
N ILE A 354 -34.74 11.93 -9.49
CA ILE A 354 -34.87 11.71 -10.94
C ILE A 354 -34.82 13.05 -11.69
N ASP A 355 -35.56 14.05 -11.20
CA ASP A 355 -35.58 15.38 -11.82
C ASP A 355 -34.23 16.10 -11.70
N ARG A 356 -33.49 15.89 -10.59
CA ARG A 356 -32.11 16.40 -10.46
C ARG A 356 -31.15 15.75 -11.44
N LEU A 357 -31.20 14.42 -11.58
CA LEU A 357 -30.35 13.69 -12.52
C LEU A 357 -30.61 14.13 -13.97
N LYS A 358 -31.89 14.30 -14.36
CA LYS A 358 -32.25 14.83 -15.68
C LYS A 358 -31.66 16.22 -15.93
N LYS A 359 -31.75 17.13 -14.95
CA LYS A 359 -31.13 18.46 -15.06
C LYS A 359 -29.61 18.38 -15.24
N PHE A 360 -28.92 17.49 -14.54
CA PHE A 360 -27.47 17.30 -14.73
C PHE A 360 -27.15 16.77 -16.12
N ILE A 361 -27.91 15.77 -16.60
CA ILE A 361 -27.74 15.20 -17.95
C ILE A 361 -27.98 16.27 -19.02
N ASP A 362 -29.09 17.01 -18.93
CA ASP A 362 -29.43 18.07 -19.89
C ASP A 362 -28.40 19.20 -19.89
N SER A 363 -27.90 19.58 -18.71
CA SER A 363 -26.85 20.59 -18.58
C SER A 363 -25.54 20.16 -19.23
N ILE A 364 -25.17 18.89 -19.15
CA ILE A 364 -23.93 18.39 -19.79
C ILE A 364 -24.14 18.24 -21.30
N ARG A 365 -25.26 17.68 -21.74
CA ARG A 365 -25.57 17.57 -23.18
C ARG A 365 -25.65 18.92 -23.88
N GLY A 366 -26.12 19.96 -23.20
CA GLY A 366 -26.13 21.33 -23.72
C GLY A 366 -24.76 21.99 -23.84
N LYS A 367 -23.69 21.44 -23.23
CA LYS A 367 -22.30 21.90 -23.44
C LYS A 367 -21.62 21.24 -24.65
N VAL A 368 -22.13 20.07 -25.06
CA VAL A 368 -21.55 19.23 -26.12
C VAL A 368 -22.10 19.61 -27.51
N GLN A 369 -23.19 20.39 -27.56
CA GLN A 369 -23.71 21.04 -28.77
C GLN A 369 -23.08 22.41 -28.98
#